data_AF-A0A3N5R8E6-F1
#
_entry.id   AF-A0A3N5R8E6-F1
#
_cell.length_a   1.000
_cell.length_b   1.000
_cell.length_c   1.000
_cell.angle_alpha   90.00
_cell.angle_beta   90.00
_cell.angle_gamma   90.00
#
_symmetry.space_group_name_H-M   'P 1'
#
loop_
_entity.id
_entity.type
_entity.pdbx_description
1 polymer ?
#
loop_
_entity_poly.entity_id
_entity_poly.type
_entity_poly.pdbx_seq_one_letter_code
_entity_poly.pdbx_strand_id
1 'polypeptide(L)'
;MLVNYLMSIGGSEWIIIGLVVVILLFGSKKLPEFSRTIGKAMGEFEKIRTMSLRQRIDDDSNYLGPRIVQAVDNERHKLEMLAESLGIDHVNKNDEELRLLILEKINR
;
A
#
# COMPACT_ATOMS: atom_id res chain seq x y z
N MET A 1 -45.11 -12.67 5.87
CA MET A 1 -45.14 -12.12 7.26
C MET A 1 -43.87 -12.46 8.04
N LEU A 2 -43.45 -13.73 8.14
CA LEU A 2 -42.23 -14.11 8.87
C LEU A 2 -40.93 -13.51 8.28
N VAL A 3 -40.80 -13.48 6.95
CA VAL A 3 -39.62 -12.92 6.27
C VAL A 3 -39.45 -11.42 6.53
N ASN A 4 -40.57 -10.69 6.63
CA ASN A 4 -40.55 -9.24 6.92
C ASN A 4 -40.13 -8.96 8.37
N TYR A 5 -40.43 -9.87 9.30
CA TYR A 5 -39.94 -9.78 10.69
C TYR A 5 -38.42 -10.00 10.77
N LEU A 6 -37.87 -10.85 9.91
CA LEU A 6 -36.43 -11.11 9.81
C LEU A 6 -35.65 -9.89 9.25
N MET A 7 -36.23 -9.18 8.29
CA MET A 7 -35.64 -7.95 7.73
C MET A 7 -35.90 -6.70 8.58
N SER A 8 -36.85 -6.75 9.52
CA SER A 8 -37.13 -5.64 10.45
C SER A 8 -36.15 -5.59 11.62
N ILE A 9 -35.41 -6.67 11.86
CA ILE A 9 -34.24 -6.71 12.74
C ILE A 9 -33.12 -6.01 11.98
N GLY A 10 -32.77 -4.80 12.41
CA GLY A 10 -31.76 -3.98 11.76
C GLY A 10 -30.37 -4.65 11.77
N GLY A 11 -29.43 -4.06 11.04
CA GLY A 11 -28.05 -4.57 11.01
C GLY A 11 -27.37 -4.63 12.39
N SER A 12 -27.80 -3.79 13.34
CA SER A 12 -27.32 -3.75 14.72
C SER A 12 -27.56 -5.05 15.49
N GLU A 13 -28.74 -5.64 15.34
CA GLU A 13 -29.13 -6.84 16.06
C GLU A 13 -28.38 -8.06 15.54
N TRP A 14 -28.06 -8.11 14.24
CA TRP A 14 -27.19 -9.14 13.66
C TRP A 14 -25.77 -9.10 14.25
N ILE A 15 -25.25 -7.92 14.56
CA ILE A 15 -23.95 -7.77 15.24
C ILE A 15 -24.00 -8.37 16.65
N ILE A 16 -25.08 -8.11 17.39
CA ILE A 16 -25.26 -8.65 18.75
C ILE A 16 -25.37 -10.18 18.71
N ILE A 17 -26.17 -10.73 17.79
CA ILE A 17 -26.32 -12.18 17.62
C ILE A 17 -24.96 -12.81 17.27
N GLY A 18 -24.22 -12.22 16.32
CA GLY A 18 -22.88 -12.70 15.96
C GLY A 18 -21.92 -12.69 17.13
N LEU A 19 -21.91 -11.62 17.93
CA LEU A 19 -21.06 -11.52 19.13
C LEU A 19 -21.41 -12.60 20.17
N VAL A 20 -22.70 -12.84 20.41
CA VAL A 20 -23.16 -13.88 21.35
C VAL A 20 -22.73 -15.26 20.87
N VAL A 21 -22.89 -15.58 19.58
CA VAL A 21 -22.45 -16.86 19.01
C VAL A 21 -20.94 -17.05 19.18
N VAL A 22 -20.14 -16.03 18.86
CA VAL A 22 -18.68 -16.08 19.04
C VAL A 22 -18.31 -16.28 20.51
N ILE A 23 -18.98 -15.60 21.44
CA ILE A 23 -18.75 -15.75 22.89
C ILE A 23 -19.14 -17.15 23.38
N LEU A 24 -20.21 -17.76 22.86
CA LEU A 24 -20.61 -19.12 23.24
C LEU A 24 -19.63 -20.18 22.73
N LEU A 25 -19.12 -20.03 21.51
CA LEU A 25 -18.18 -20.98 20.91
C LEU A 25 -16.77 -20.87 21.51
N PHE A 26 -16.28 -19.65 21.70
CA PHE A 26 -14.89 -19.39 22.13
C PHE A 26 -14.76 -19.02 23.61
N GLY A 27 -15.85 -18.65 24.26
CA GLY A 27 -15.86 -18.14 25.63
C GLY A 27 -15.58 -16.63 25.71
N SER A 28 -16.21 -15.95 26.67
CA SER A 28 -16.07 -14.49 26.88
C SER A 28 -14.65 -14.04 27.23
N LYS A 29 -13.79 -14.96 27.70
CA LYS A 29 -12.40 -14.67 28.08
C LYS A 29 -11.44 -14.68 26.88
N LYS A 30 -11.74 -15.44 25.82
CA LYS A 30 -10.83 -15.62 24.68
C LYS A 30 -10.89 -14.50 23.66
N LEU A 31 -12.07 -13.91 23.46
CA LEU A 31 -12.25 -12.78 22.57
C LEU A 31 -11.37 -11.55 22.96
N PRO A 32 -11.34 -11.07 24.22
CA PRO A 32 -10.48 -9.96 24.60
C PRO A 32 -8.99 -10.32 24.63
N GLU A 33 -8.63 -11.58 24.93
CA GLU A 33 -7.25 -12.06 24.90
C GLU A 33 -6.68 -12.06 23.46
N PHE A 34 -7.49 -12.50 22.51
CA PHE A 34 -7.18 -12.48 21.08
C PHE A 34 -7.03 -11.05 20.53
N SER A 35 -7.99 -10.17 20.83
CA SER A 35 -7.93 -8.76 20.42
C SER A 35 -6.71 -8.04 20.99
N ARG A 36 -6.32 -8.33 22.24
CA ARG A 36 -5.09 -7.78 22.83
C ARG A 36 -3.84 -8.23 22.08
N THR A 37 -3.79 -9.47 21.64
CA THR A 37 -2.63 -10.02 20.91
C THR A 37 -2.55 -9.43 19.51
N ILE A 38 -3.67 -9.37 18.78
CA ILE A 38 -3.73 -8.71 17.46
C ILE A 38 -3.42 -7.21 17.59
N GLY A 39 -3.96 -6.54 18.60
CA GLY A 39 -3.71 -5.12 18.82
C GLY A 39 -2.23 -4.83 19.12
N LYS A 40 -1.57 -5.67 19.93
CA LYS A 40 -0.12 -5.58 20.17
C LYS A 40 0.68 -5.79 18.89
N ALA A 41 0.36 -6.86 18.13
CA ALA A 41 1.03 -7.13 16.87
C ALA A 41 0.88 -5.94 15.90
N MET A 42 -0.34 -5.44 15.69
CA MET A 42 -0.60 -4.29 14.82
C MET A 42 0.13 -3.02 15.30
N GLY A 43 0.19 -2.78 16.61
CA GLY A 43 0.93 -1.66 17.19
C GLY A 43 2.44 -1.76 17.00
N GLU A 44 3.02 -2.95 17.16
CA GLU A 44 4.44 -3.20 16.87
C GLU A 44 4.73 -3.08 15.37
N PHE A 45 3.84 -3.58 14.50
CA PHE A 45 3.95 -3.41 13.05
C PHE A 45 3.95 -1.93 12.65
N GLU A 46 3.04 -1.12 13.20
CA GLU A 46 3.01 0.32 12.89
C GLU A 46 4.25 1.06 13.44
N LYS A 47 4.76 0.65 14.60
CA LYS A 47 6.02 1.18 15.14
C LYS A 47 7.21 0.86 14.23
N ILE A 48 7.31 -0.37 13.72
CA ILE A 48 8.35 -0.77 12.77
C ILE A 48 8.19 -0.02 11.45
N ARG A 49 6.95 0.10 10.94
CA ARG A 49 6.65 0.86 9.72
C ARG A 49 7.10 2.30 9.86
N THR A 50 6.65 3.00 10.90
CA THR A 50 7.01 4.40 11.16
C THR A 50 8.51 4.61 11.41
N MET A 51 9.17 3.68 12.11
CA MET A 51 10.62 3.74 12.34
C MET A 51 11.41 3.46 11.07
N SER A 52 10.99 2.50 10.23
CA SER A 52 11.63 2.23 8.93
C SER A 52 11.44 3.37 7.93
N LEU A 53 10.28 4.04 7.97
CA LEU A 53 10.01 5.25 7.20
C LEU A 53 10.85 6.43 7.70
N ARG A 54 10.94 6.65 9.02
CA ARG A 54 11.79 7.69 9.59
C ARG A 54 13.27 7.44 9.35
N GLN A 55 13.72 6.20 9.52
CA GLN A 55 15.11 5.81 9.23
C GLN A 55 15.42 6.04 7.75
N ARG A 56 14.50 5.73 6.82
CA ARG A 56 14.68 6.07 5.41
C ARG A 56 14.77 7.57 5.16
N ILE A 57 14.07 8.41 5.93
CA ILE A 57 14.14 9.87 5.80
C ILE A 57 15.44 10.43 6.41
N ASP A 58 15.89 9.89 7.54
CA ASP A 58 17.13 10.32 8.21
C ASP A 58 18.38 9.79 7.48
N ASP A 59 18.35 8.58 6.92
CA ASP A 59 19.42 8.07 6.04
C ASP A 59 19.51 8.92 4.75
N ASP A 60 18.39 9.34 4.15
CA ASP A 60 18.37 10.19 2.94
C ASP A 60 18.95 11.61 3.18
N SER A 61 19.21 11.99 4.44
CA SER A 61 19.96 13.22 4.75
C SER A 61 21.50 13.05 4.64
N ASN A 62 22.00 11.81 4.52
CA ASN A 62 23.42 11.48 4.35
C ASN A 62 23.74 10.64 3.08
N TYR A 63 22.78 10.42 2.17
CA TYR A 63 23.03 9.79 0.86
C TYR A 63 22.95 10.79 -0.31
N LEU A 64 24.05 10.94 -1.04
CA LEU A 64 24.17 11.72 -2.30
C LEU A 64 23.90 10.83 -3.55
N GLY A 65 22.88 9.95 -3.51
CA GLY A 65 22.60 8.96 -4.56
C GLY A 65 21.14 8.97 -5.07
N PRO A 66 20.86 8.48 -6.29
CA PRO A 66 19.55 8.65 -6.94
C PRO A 66 18.41 7.92 -6.21
N ARG A 67 17.33 8.65 -5.96
CA ARG A 67 16.11 8.22 -5.26
C ARG A 67 15.38 7.11 -6.02
N ILE A 68 15.32 5.91 -5.47
CA ILE A 68 14.26 4.93 -5.80
C ILE A 68 13.22 4.98 -4.69
N VAL A 69 12.48 6.08 -4.64
CA VAL A 69 11.22 6.16 -3.89
C VAL A 69 10.12 5.73 -4.83
N GLN A 70 9.53 4.59 -4.49
CA GLN A 70 8.50 3.91 -5.25
C GLN A 70 7.18 4.69 -5.15
N ALA A 71 7.04 5.68 -6.03
CA ALA A 71 5.79 6.14 -6.62
C ALA A 71 6.13 6.35 -8.10
N VAL A 72 5.85 5.34 -8.93
CA VAL A 72 6.07 5.36 -10.37
C VAL A 72 5.04 6.30 -11.01
N ASP A 73 5.24 7.60 -10.85
CA ASP A 73 4.43 8.66 -11.48
C ASP A 73 5.25 9.58 -12.39
N ASN A 74 6.59 9.56 -12.29
CA ASN A 74 7.40 10.27 -13.28
C ASN A 74 7.43 9.44 -14.57
N GLU A 75 6.46 9.66 -15.46
CA GLU A 75 6.49 9.16 -16.86
C GLU A 75 7.85 9.42 -17.49
N ARG A 76 8.44 10.57 -17.16
CA ARG A 76 9.82 10.95 -17.45
C ARG A 76 10.85 9.87 -17.12
N HIS A 77 10.83 9.30 -15.92
CA HIS A 77 11.86 8.34 -15.49
C HIS A 77 11.76 7.02 -16.27
N LYS A 78 10.54 6.62 -16.67
CA LYS A 78 10.37 5.46 -17.57
C LYS A 78 10.98 5.73 -18.94
N LEU A 79 10.80 6.94 -19.47
CA LEU A 79 11.40 7.34 -20.73
C LEU A 79 12.94 7.39 -20.63
N GLU A 80 13.48 7.89 -19.53
CA GLU A 80 14.93 7.92 -19.28
C GLU A 80 15.55 6.51 -19.23
N MET A 81 14.93 5.57 -18.50
CA MET A 81 15.39 4.17 -18.44
C MET A 81 15.38 3.48 -19.81
N LEU A 82 14.35 3.74 -20.62
CA LEU A 82 14.24 3.21 -21.99
C LEU A 82 15.29 3.82 -22.91
N ALA A 83 15.51 5.14 -22.81
CA ALA A 83 16.53 5.84 -23.56
C ALA A 83 17.93 5.32 -23.23
N GLU A 84 18.25 5.14 -21.95
CA GLU A 84 19.51 4.57 -21.49
C GLU A 84 19.74 3.16 -22.03
N SER A 85 18.72 2.29 -21.94
CA SER A 85 18.76 0.93 -22.48
C SER A 85 18.97 0.87 -23.99
N LEU A 86 18.54 1.91 -24.73
CA LEU A 86 18.67 2.04 -26.18
C LEU A 86 19.89 2.84 -26.62
N GLY A 87 20.72 3.33 -25.68
CA GLY A 87 21.88 4.17 -25.94
C GLY A 87 21.52 5.55 -26.52
N ILE A 88 20.36 6.08 -26.16
CA ILE A 88 19.87 7.40 -26.57
C ILE A 88 20.27 8.42 -25.50
N ASP A 89 20.90 9.52 -25.91
CA ASP A 89 21.17 10.65 -25.03
C ASP A 89 19.85 11.34 -24.65
N HIS A 90 19.55 11.40 -23.36
CA HIS A 90 18.32 11.96 -22.80
C HIS A 90 18.53 13.33 -22.13
N VAL A 91 19.78 13.81 -22.06
CA VAL A 91 20.12 15.07 -21.39
C VAL A 91 19.64 16.26 -22.24
N ASN A 92 18.94 17.23 -21.63
CA ASN A 92 18.32 18.39 -22.29
C ASN A 92 17.19 18.10 -23.30
N LYS A 93 16.58 16.90 -23.29
CA LYS A 93 15.41 16.59 -24.13
C LYS A 93 14.11 16.76 -23.37
N ASN A 94 13.05 17.20 -24.04
CA ASN A 94 11.69 17.16 -23.44
C ASN A 94 11.09 15.74 -23.52
N ASP A 95 9.97 15.53 -22.83
CA ASP A 95 9.34 14.21 -22.70
C ASP A 95 8.82 13.71 -24.06
N GLU A 96 8.23 14.59 -24.89
CA GLU A 96 7.77 14.23 -26.23
C GLU A 96 8.90 13.83 -27.18
N GLU A 97 10.00 14.59 -27.21
CA GLU A 97 11.19 14.31 -28.01
C GLU A 97 11.83 12.99 -27.62
N LEU A 98 11.94 12.73 -26.31
CA LEU A 98 12.51 11.49 -25.82
C LEU A 98 11.66 10.29 -26.24
N ARG A 99 10.34 10.43 -26.16
CA ARG A 99 9.39 9.41 -26.61
C ARG A 99 9.51 9.15 -28.12
N LEU A 100 9.63 10.19 -28.94
CA LEU A 100 9.80 10.05 -30.39
C LEU A 100 11.10 9.31 -30.73
N LEU A 101 12.21 9.66 -30.07
CA LEU A 101 13.51 9.02 -30.31
C LEU A 101 13.50 7.53 -29.91
N ILE A 102 12.85 7.20 -28.80
CA ILE A 102 12.67 5.80 -28.36
C ILE A 102 11.87 5.02 -29.41
N LEU A 103 10.76 5.58 -29.89
CA LEU A 103 9.91 4.92 -30.88
C LEU A 103 10.63 4.76 -32.23
N GLU A 104 11.36 5.77 -32.68
CA GLU A 104 12.17 5.70 -33.90
C GLU A 104 13.24 4.61 -33.81
N LYS A 105 13.91 4.50 -32.66
CA LYS A 105 14.97 3.51 -32.42
C LYS A 105 14.45 2.08 -32.33
N ILE A 106 13.25 1.88 -31.78
CA ILE A 106 12.60 0.56 -31.68
C ILE A 106 12.06 0.09 -33.02
N ASN A 107 11.56 1.01 -33.86
CA ASN A 107 10.94 0.69 -35.14
C ASN A 107 11.93 0.61 -36.33
N ARG A 108 13.23 0.79 -36.05
CA ARG A 108 14.33 0.70 -37.01
C ARG A 108 15.11 -0.59 -36.81
#